data_AF-A0A510INZ7-F1
#
_entry.id   AF-A0A510INZ7-F1
#
_cell.length_a   1.000
_cell.length_b   1.000
_cell.length_c   1.000
_cell.angle_alpha   90.00
_cell.angle_beta   90.00
_cell.angle_gamma   90.00
#
_symmetry.space_group_name_H-M   'P 1'
#
loop_
_entity.id
_entity.type
_entity.pdbx_description
1 polymer ?
#
loop_
_entity_poly.entity_id
_entity_poly.type
_entity_poly.pdbx_seq_one_letter_code
_entity_poly.pdbx_strand_id
1 'polypeptide(L)'
;MPSFSPKTVPNLEAWQFAYTIDDGHSAGTIVRATVTQKAEAATPETPAAAVLKCTIAVIDDQNTVQTDGAGDPMTSVYVTTKTLQTDGGEAVNVADHVAGLVSDCIVEVANRLAVHSSIAAMAIPSG
;
A
#
# COMPACT_ATOMS: atom_id res chain seq x y z
N MET A 1 17.11 -1.86 -7.62
CA MET A 1 16.19 -1.52 -6.52
C MET A 1 14.99 -0.85 -7.15
N PRO A 2 13.75 -1.25 -6.85
CA PRO A 2 12.58 -0.59 -7.39
C PRO A 2 12.59 0.89 -6.97
N SER A 3 12.33 1.79 -7.92
CA SER A 3 12.17 3.21 -7.70
C SER A 3 10.68 3.56 -7.66
N PHE A 4 10.34 4.56 -6.86
CA PHE A 4 8.97 5.01 -6.70
C PHE A 4 8.93 6.52 -6.73
N SER A 5 8.04 7.06 -7.54
CA SER A 5 7.84 8.50 -7.63
C SER A 5 6.42 8.84 -7.19
N PRO A 6 6.22 9.79 -6.26
CA PRO A 6 4.90 10.30 -5.95
C PRO A 6 4.19 10.77 -7.22
N LYS A 7 2.90 10.46 -7.35
CA LYS A 7 2.07 10.88 -8.46
C LYS A 7 0.81 11.55 -7.95
N THR A 8 0.44 12.66 -8.56
CA THR A 8 -0.89 13.24 -8.37
C THR A 8 -1.89 12.55 -9.31
N VAL A 9 -3.00 12.07 -8.74
CA VAL A 9 -4.16 11.56 -9.47
C VAL A 9 -5.41 12.24 -8.90
N PRO A 10 -6.49 12.40 -9.67
CA PRO A 10 -7.69 13.06 -9.20
C PRO A 10 -8.40 12.26 -8.09
N ASN A 11 -9.19 12.96 -7.27
CA ASN A 11 -10.09 12.34 -6.29
C ASN A 11 -9.42 11.42 -5.25
N LEU A 12 -8.15 11.67 -4.89
CA LEU A 12 -7.55 11.00 -3.72
C LEU A 12 -8.21 11.51 -2.44
N GLU A 13 -8.65 10.59 -1.60
CA GLU A 13 -9.16 10.91 -0.27
C GLU A 13 -8.01 11.25 0.68
N ALA A 14 -8.35 11.81 1.85
CA ALA A 14 -7.38 11.96 2.91
C ALA A 14 -6.78 10.58 3.25
N TRP A 15 -5.46 10.55 3.52
CA TRP A 15 -4.71 9.31 3.81
C TRP A 15 -4.61 8.34 2.63
N GLN A 16 -4.87 8.82 1.42
CA GLN A 16 -4.51 8.13 0.19
C GLN A 16 -3.31 8.80 -0.49
N PHE A 17 -2.41 7.97 -0.99
CA PHE A 17 -1.17 8.40 -1.62
C PHE A 17 -0.97 7.60 -2.90
N ALA A 18 -0.72 8.28 -4.02
CA ALA A 18 -0.46 7.60 -5.29
C ALA A 18 1.01 7.68 -5.68
N TYR A 19 1.52 6.60 -6.26
CA TYR A 19 2.90 6.45 -6.68
C TYR A 19 2.96 5.75 -8.02
N THR A 20 3.93 6.12 -8.84
CA THR A 20 4.34 5.34 -10.00
C THR A 20 5.49 4.42 -9.60
N ILE A 21 5.38 3.14 -9.97
CA ILE A 21 6.43 2.14 -9.80
C ILE A 21 7.34 2.16 -11.04
N ASP A 22 8.64 2.22 -10.79
CA ASP A 22 9.70 2.09 -11.79
C ASP A 22 10.69 1.03 -11.29
N ASP A 23 10.38 -0.24 -11.56
CA ASP A 23 11.18 -1.41 -11.16
C ASP A 23 11.65 -2.25 -12.37
N GLY A 24 11.46 -1.73 -13.59
CA GLY A 24 11.73 -2.41 -14.85
C GLY A 24 10.67 -3.45 -15.27
N HIS A 25 10.05 -4.17 -14.32
CA HIS A 25 9.03 -5.19 -14.62
C HIS A 25 7.61 -4.64 -14.62
N SER A 26 7.32 -3.71 -13.70
CA SER A 26 6.03 -3.06 -13.51
C SER A 26 6.12 -1.56 -13.81
N ALA A 27 7.10 -1.17 -14.61
CA ALA A 27 7.38 0.23 -14.94
C ALA A 27 6.13 0.92 -15.50
N GLY A 28 5.78 2.07 -14.91
CA GLY A 28 4.59 2.84 -15.29
C GLY A 28 3.32 2.43 -14.56
N THR A 29 3.33 1.36 -13.76
CA THR A 29 2.20 0.97 -12.91
C THR A 29 1.96 2.05 -11.87
N ILE A 30 0.71 2.49 -11.74
CA ILE A 30 0.31 3.45 -10.72
C ILE A 30 -0.36 2.68 -9.59
N VAL A 31 0.11 2.90 -8.37
CA VAL A 31 -0.47 2.31 -7.17
C VAL A 31 -1.00 3.39 -6.26
N ARG A 32 -2.11 3.08 -5.59
CA ARG A 32 -2.68 3.89 -4.51
C ARG A 32 -2.51 3.16 -3.19
N ALA A 33 -1.79 3.77 -2.26
CA ALA A 33 -1.74 3.37 -0.87
C ALA A 33 -2.84 4.07 -0.09
N THR A 34 -3.76 3.30 0.49
CA THR A 34 -4.79 3.78 1.42
C THR A 34 -4.39 3.39 2.83
N VAL A 35 -4.24 4.38 3.71
CA VAL A 35 -3.95 4.16 5.12
C VAL A 35 -5.20 4.39 5.95
N THR A 36 -5.59 3.38 6.73
CA THR A 36 -6.63 3.52 7.75
C THR A 36 -6.05 3.35 9.14
N GLN A 37 -6.64 4.05 10.11
CA GLN A 37 -6.25 3.99 11.50
C GLN A 37 -7.40 3.46 12.34
N LYS A 38 -7.09 2.53 13.25
CA LYS A 38 -7.95 2.17 14.37
C LYS A 38 -7.18 2.47 15.66
N ALA A 39 -7.71 3.38 16.48
CA ALA A 39 -7.12 3.70 17.78
C ALA A 39 -7.94 3.05 18.91
N GLU A 40 -7.24 2.53 19.91
CA GLU A 40 -7.78 2.07 21.18
C GLU A 40 -7.23 2.99 22.28
N ALA A 41 -8.15 3.58 23.04
CA ALA A 41 -7.81 4.50 24.11
C ALA A 41 -7.14 3.75 25.26
N ALA A 42 -6.23 4.43 25.96
CA ALA A 42 -5.65 3.89 27.19
C ALA A 42 -6.72 3.66 28.25
N THR A 43 -6.58 2.56 29.00
CA THR A 43 -7.28 2.31 30.26
C THR A 43 -6.24 2.24 31.39
N PRO A 44 -6.65 2.26 32.67
CA PRO A 44 -5.72 2.05 33.79
C PRO A 44 -4.96 0.72 33.71
N GLU A 45 -5.50 -0.26 32.97
CA GLU A 45 -4.98 -1.63 32.87
C GLU A 45 -4.35 -1.90 31.49
N THR A 46 -4.43 -0.97 30.53
CA THR A 46 -3.98 -1.20 29.15
C THR A 46 -3.42 0.09 28.53
N PRO A 47 -2.20 0.06 27.95
CA PRO A 47 -1.65 1.21 27.25
C PRO A 47 -2.49 1.59 26.02
N ALA A 48 -2.43 2.86 25.61
CA ALA A 48 -3.02 3.29 24.34
C ALA A 48 -2.34 2.56 23.18
N ALA A 49 -3.15 2.19 22.17
CA ALA A 49 -2.68 1.54 20.97
C ALA A 49 -3.31 2.15 19.72
N ALA A 50 -2.56 2.18 18.63
CA ALA A 50 -3.10 2.48 17.32
C ALA A 50 -2.64 1.41 16.32
N VAL A 51 -3.58 0.87 15.57
CA VAL A 51 -3.33 -0.02 14.45
C VAL A 51 -3.49 0.77 13.17
N LEU A 52 -2.38 0.97 12.46
CA LEU A 52 -2.38 1.50 11.11
C LEU A 52 -2.45 0.33 10.13
N LYS A 53 -3.34 0.41 9.15
CA LYS A 53 -3.45 -0.55 8.06
C LYS A 53 -3.15 0.19 6.76
N CYS A 54 -2.17 -0.29 6.00
CA CYS A 54 -1.93 0.14 4.64
C CYS A 54 -2.47 -0.91 3.67
N THR A 55 -3.27 -0.47 2.69
CA THR A 55 -3.80 -1.31 1.60
C THR A 55 -3.38 -0.70 0.28
N ILE A 56 -2.85 -1.51 -0.63
CA ILE A 56 -2.43 -1.07 -1.96
C ILE A 56 -3.43 -1.55 -3.02
N ALA A 57 -3.87 -0.62 -3.85
CA ALA A 57 -4.58 -0.88 -5.10
C ALA A 57 -3.71 -0.51 -6.30
N VAL A 58 -3.88 -1.21 -7.43
CA VAL A 58 -3.37 -0.76 -8.73
C VAL A 58 -4.45 0.07 -9.39
N ILE A 59 -4.09 1.28 -9.83
CA ILE A 59 -4.99 2.26 -10.41
C ILE A 59 -4.45 2.79 -11.75
N ASP A 60 -5.29 3.47 -12.52
CA ASP A 60 -4.85 4.32 -13.63
C ASP A 60 -4.57 5.76 -13.18
N ASP A 61 -4.28 6.64 -14.15
CA ASP A 61 -4.07 8.06 -13.93
C ASP A 61 -5.34 8.84 -13.53
N GLN A 62 -6.52 8.22 -13.65
CA GLN A 62 -7.82 8.75 -13.25
C GLN A 62 -8.29 8.20 -11.89
N ASN A 63 -7.42 7.50 -11.15
CA ASN A 63 -7.72 6.89 -9.86
C ASN A 63 -8.79 5.77 -9.95
N THR A 64 -8.93 5.14 -11.10
CA THR A 64 -9.80 3.97 -11.30
C THR A 64 -9.02 2.69 -11.05
N VAL A 65 -9.57 1.79 -10.25
CA VAL A 65 -8.94 0.50 -9.95
C VAL A 65 -8.86 -0.36 -11.20
N GLN A 66 -7.67 -0.87 -11.49
CA GLN A 66 -7.42 -1.79 -12.60
C GLN A 66 -7.88 -3.21 -12.25
N THR A 67 -8.14 -4.02 -13.27
CA THR A 67 -8.40 -5.46 -13.13
C THR A 67 -7.19 -6.27 -13.57
N ASP A 68 -7.00 -7.44 -12.98
CA ASP A 68 -5.99 -8.38 -13.43
C ASP A 68 -6.43 -9.13 -14.71
N GLY A 69 -5.59 -10.07 -15.17
CA GLY A 69 -5.89 -10.89 -16.36
C GLY A 69 -7.07 -11.84 -16.21
N ALA A 70 -7.56 -12.09 -15.00
CA ALA A 70 -8.78 -12.86 -14.73
C ALA A 70 -10.04 -11.96 -14.67
N GLY A 71 -9.86 -10.64 -14.71
CA GLY A 71 -10.94 -9.66 -14.56
C GLY A 71 -11.22 -9.30 -13.10
N ASP A 72 -10.39 -9.75 -12.15
CA ASP A 72 -10.56 -9.45 -10.73
C ASP A 72 -10.00 -8.05 -10.41
N PRO A 73 -10.72 -7.23 -9.63
CA PRO A 73 -10.28 -5.86 -9.34
C PRO A 73 -9.09 -5.87 -8.38
N MET A 74 -7.99 -5.20 -8.77
CA MET A 74 -6.73 -5.10 -8.04
C MET A 74 -6.81 -4.09 -6.88
N THR A 75 -7.82 -4.21 -6.02
CA THR A 75 -8.11 -3.30 -4.90
C THR A 75 -7.23 -3.52 -3.67
N SER A 76 -6.70 -4.73 -3.49
CA SER A 76 -5.97 -5.17 -2.28
C SER A 76 -4.77 -6.05 -2.64
N VAL A 77 -3.91 -5.56 -3.53
CA VAL A 77 -2.72 -6.29 -4.01
C VAL A 77 -1.75 -6.59 -2.88
N TYR A 78 -1.71 -5.69 -1.88
CA TYR A 78 -0.98 -5.91 -0.64
C TYR A 78 -1.66 -5.21 0.51
N VAL A 79 -1.59 -5.83 1.68
CA VAL A 79 -2.11 -5.30 2.93
C VAL A 79 -1.08 -5.56 4.01
N THR A 80 -0.75 -4.53 4.76
CA THR A 80 0.06 -4.66 5.97
C THR A 80 -0.52 -3.83 7.10
N THR A 81 -0.26 -4.27 8.32
CA THR A 81 -0.71 -3.59 9.54
C THR A 81 0.48 -3.32 10.43
N LYS A 82 0.54 -2.10 10.99
CA LYS A 82 1.52 -1.70 11.98
C LYS A 82 0.80 -1.32 13.26
N THR A 83 1.09 -2.04 14.32
CA THR A 83 0.61 -1.72 15.67
C THR A 83 1.63 -0.80 16.34
N LEU A 84 1.13 0.30 16.88
CA LEU A 84 1.86 1.29 17.65
C LEU A 84 1.29 1.26 19.06
N GLN A 85 2.16 1.19 20.07
CA GLN A 85 1.79 1.20 21.47
C GLN A 85 2.64 2.22 22.20
N THR A 86 2.07 2.91 23.18
CA THR A 86 2.79 3.83 24.05
C THR A 86 2.73 3.33 25.48
N ASP A 87 3.87 3.20 26.14
CA ASP A 87 3.91 2.93 27.57
C ASP A 87 3.53 4.21 28.34
N GLY A 88 2.29 4.25 28.84
CA GLY A 88 1.84 5.25 29.82
C GLY A 88 1.20 6.51 29.25
N GLY A 89 -0.14 6.51 29.16
CA GLY A 89 -0.99 7.70 29.15
C GLY A 89 -0.87 8.69 27.98
N GLU A 90 0.16 8.61 27.15
CA GLU A 90 0.38 9.47 26.01
C GLU A 90 -0.44 9.03 24.79
N ALA A 91 -0.80 9.99 23.94
CA ALA A 91 -1.48 9.70 22.69
C ALA A 91 -0.48 9.15 21.66
N VAL A 92 -0.88 8.11 20.92
CA VAL A 92 -0.06 7.56 19.83
C VAL A 92 0.03 8.58 18.69
N ASN A 93 1.22 9.13 18.43
CA ASN A 93 1.46 9.95 17.25
C ASN A 93 1.58 9.07 16.01
N VAL A 94 0.47 8.90 15.29
CA VAL A 94 0.42 8.08 14.08
C VAL A 94 1.02 8.75 12.85
N ALA A 95 1.04 10.09 12.79
CA ALA A 95 1.43 10.81 11.58
C ALA A 95 2.88 10.52 11.18
N ASP A 96 3.78 10.45 12.16
CA ASP A 96 5.20 10.14 11.95
C ASP A 96 5.43 8.71 11.44
N HIS A 97 4.48 7.79 11.64
CA HIS A 97 4.61 6.40 11.23
C HIS A 97 3.99 6.07 9.87
N VAL A 98 3.17 6.98 9.34
CA VAL A 98 2.43 6.76 8.08
C VAL A 98 3.35 6.74 6.88
N ALA A 99 4.27 7.70 6.79
CA ALA A 99 5.19 7.78 5.66
C ALA A 99 6.09 6.53 5.58
N GLY A 100 6.57 6.05 6.73
CA GLY A 100 7.31 4.79 6.83
C GLY A 100 6.46 3.60 6.41
N LEU A 101 5.25 3.47 6.95
CA LEU A 101 4.34 2.38 6.62
C LEU A 101 4.01 2.33 5.12
N VAL A 102 3.70 3.48 4.51
CA VAL A 102 3.40 3.59 3.08
C VAL A 102 4.61 3.19 2.24
N SER A 103 5.81 3.63 2.62
CA SER A 103 7.05 3.25 1.93
C SER A 103 7.29 1.74 1.96
N ASP A 104 7.17 1.11 3.14
CA ASP A 104 7.30 -0.35 3.29
C ASP A 104 6.26 -1.09 2.43
N CYS A 105 5.01 -0.60 2.44
CA CYS A 105 3.89 -1.13 1.66
C CYS A 105 4.17 -1.16 0.15
N ILE A 106 4.72 -0.06 -0.37
CA ILE A 106 4.97 0.13 -1.80
C ILE A 106 6.16 -0.70 -2.27
N VAL A 107 7.22 -0.78 -1.46
CA VAL A 107 8.39 -1.64 -1.73
C VAL A 107 7.95 -3.10 -1.88
N GLU A 108 7.13 -3.59 -0.95
CA GLU A 108 6.62 -4.96 -0.99
C GLU A 108 5.71 -5.23 -2.19
N VAL A 109 4.91 -4.24 -2.61
CA VAL A 109 4.09 -4.39 -3.82
C VAL A 109 4.93 -4.48 -5.08
N ALA A 110 5.97 -3.66 -5.24
CA ALA A 110 6.84 -3.81 -6.41
C ALA A 110 7.51 -5.19 -6.45
N ASN A 111 8.00 -5.67 -5.31
CA ASN A 111 8.60 -7.00 -5.24
C ASN A 111 7.59 -8.09 -5.66
N ARG A 112 6.33 -7.99 -5.21
CA ARG A 112 5.27 -8.95 -5.58
C ARG A 112 4.86 -8.85 -7.04
N LEU A 113 4.70 -7.63 -7.57
CA LEU A 113 4.34 -7.42 -8.98
C LEU A 113 5.46 -7.90 -9.91
N ALA A 114 6.73 -7.69 -9.57
CA ALA A 114 7.86 -8.23 -10.33
C ALA A 114 7.83 -9.77 -10.39
N VAL A 115 7.49 -10.44 -9.28
CA VAL A 115 7.34 -11.91 -9.25
C VAL A 115 6.13 -12.36 -10.07
N HIS A 116 4.98 -11.68 -9.98
CA HIS A 116 3.80 -12.03 -10.79
C HIS A 116 4.02 -11.83 -12.29
N SER A 117 4.66 -10.74 -12.71
CA SER A 117 5.03 -10.52 -14.11
C SER A 117 5.99 -11.58 -14.64
N SER A 118 6.88 -12.10 -13.79
CA SER A 118 7.78 -13.23 -14.14
C SER A 118 7.02 -14.54 -14.35
N ILE A 119 5.95 -14.78 -13.58
CA ILE A 119 5.10 -15.98 -13.70
C ILE A 119 4.19 -15.88 -14.93
N ALA A 120 3.61 -14.69 -15.20
CA ALA A 120 2.79 -14.46 -16.39
C ALA A 120 3.61 -14.54 -17.69
N ALA A 121 4.86 -14.09 -17.68
CA ALA A 121 5.76 -14.20 -18.84
C ALA A 121 6.25 -15.65 -19.08
N MET A 122 6.24 -16.52 -18.07
CA MET A 122 6.55 -17.95 -18.22
C MET A 122 5.36 -18.79 -18.71
N ALA A 123 4.14 -18.26 -18.69
CA ALA A 123 2.98 -18.85 -19.36
C ALA A 123 3.03 -18.54 -20.87
N ILE A 124 4.13 -18.91 -21.53
CA ILE A 124 4.20 -18.91 -22.99
C ILE A 124 3.28 -20.04 -23.48
N PRO A 125 2.27 -19.76 -24.33
CA PRO A 125 1.55 -20.83 -25.00
C PRO A 125 2.53 -21.47 -26.00
N SER A 126 3.00 -22.67 -25.69
CA SER A 126 3.56 -23.56 -26.71
C SER A 126 2.45 -23.82 -27.71
N GLY A 127 2.59 -23.25 -28.91
CA GLY A 127 1.80 -23.64 -30.08
C GLY A 127 2.05 -25.08 -30.49
#